data_AF-A0A0B6CWA3-F1
#
_entry.id   AF-A0A0B6CWA3-F1
#
_cell.length_a   1.000
_cell.length_b   1.000
_cell.length_c   1.000
_cell.angle_alpha   90.00
_cell.angle_beta   90.00
_cell.angle_gamma   90.00
#
_symmetry.space_group_name_H-M   'P 1'
#
loop_
_entity.id
_entity.type
_entity.pdbx_description
1 polymer ?
#
loop_
_entity_poly.entity_id
_entity_poly.type
_entity_poly.pdbx_seq_one_letter_code
_entity_poly.pdbx_strand_id
1 'polypeptide(L)'
;MSDNINKFILELLNESSNGNYIFRGENMKYNVPCCSSLYRKCEQYISNGFKEVLPQIQLQMLDKAKRYYSNSESDIKVLSDLQHYGAKTNLIDFTKNILIALFFACNDIKASEDKDGIIYFLDYKKIGRLQSFQNINSMQGVYSFEAPINTRALFQSSIFVISSTGFLDEKLYKTIIIPNEIKKDILSFLRKNFNIHTNTIYDDIHGFIANQENSLSTFLFYEGMNFLESKDYEKAIIKLEKVIELDEMAKDECSMRIGYCYLELKDYLKAMASLEQASEQRVDTLSLKAIVNAYLGNYDACNDNITRVRENKNINTYAKYNIACALAILKRKEEALELLEEVLKDNYAIEHIQNDADWDNYKVDSDFQNLISKYTK
;
A
#
# COMPACT_ATOMS: atom_id res chain seq x y z
N MET A 1 -21.04 -1.42 -3.12
CA MET A 1 -20.11 -0.41 -2.56
C MET A 1 -19.46 0.42 -3.66
N SER A 2 -18.97 -0.19 -4.74
CA SER A 2 -18.39 0.48 -5.93
C SER A 2 -19.25 1.63 -6.51
N ASP A 3 -20.56 1.43 -6.63
CA ASP A 3 -21.44 2.42 -7.27
C ASP A 3 -21.59 3.70 -6.43
N ASN A 4 -21.48 3.60 -5.11
CA ASN A 4 -21.56 4.73 -4.21
C ASN A 4 -20.28 5.59 -4.28
N ILE A 5 -19.12 4.95 -4.36
CA ILE A 5 -17.83 5.63 -4.54
C ILE A 5 -17.77 6.33 -5.90
N ASN A 6 -18.20 5.65 -6.97
CA ASN A 6 -18.26 6.26 -8.30
C ASN A 6 -19.13 7.52 -8.31
N LYS A 7 -20.32 7.45 -7.69
CA LYS A 7 -21.22 8.59 -7.57
C LYS A 7 -20.57 9.74 -6.78
N PHE A 8 -19.96 9.43 -5.63
CA PHE A 8 -19.26 10.42 -4.81
C PHE A 8 -18.14 11.14 -5.59
N ILE A 9 -17.31 10.40 -6.32
CA ILE A 9 -16.22 10.97 -7.12
C ILE A 9 -16.77 11.87 -8.24
N LEU A 10 -17.85 11.46 -8.90
CA LEU A 10 -18.48 12.27 -9.94
C LEU A 10 -19.05 13.57 -9.38
N GLU A 11 -19.70 13.53 -8.22
CA GLU A 11 -20.19 14.72 -7.52
C GLU A 11 -19.02 15.66 -7.15
N LEU A 12 -17.92 15.11 -6.64
CA LEU A 12 -16.72 15.87 -6.31
C LEU A 12 -16.08 16.53 -7.55
N LEU A 13 -16.02 15.81 -8.67
CA LEU A 13 -15.50 16.33 -9.94
C LEU A 13 -16.38 17.47 -10.47
N ASN A 14 -17.70 17.30 -10.45
CA ASN A 14 -18.64 18.35 -10.83
C ASN A 14 -18.45 19.60 -9.97
N GLU A 15 -18.36 19.43 -8.65
CA GLU A 15 -18.17 20.54 -7.72
C GLU A 15 -16.81 21.25 -7.90
N SER A 16 -15.78 20.52 -8.32
CA SER A 16 -14.46 21.06 -8.65
C SER A 16 -14.48 21.94 -9.91
N SER A 17 -15.39 21.65 -10.86
CA SER A 17 -15.52 22.37 -12.13
C SER A 17 -16.42 23.61 -12.04
N ASN A 18 -17.17 23.76 -10.94
CA ASN A 18 -18.09 24.88 -10.72
C ASN A 18 -17.40 26.21 -10.36
N GLY A 19 -16.07 26.32 -10.50
CA GLY A 19 -15.35 27.55 -10.22
C GLY A 19 -13.86 27.47 -10.54
N ASN A 20 -13.15 28.55 -10.23
CA ASN A 20 -11.70 28.62 -10.41
C ASN A 20 -11.02 28.26 -9.08
N TYR A 21 -11.03 26.98 -8.74
CA TYR A 21 -10.53 26.50 -7.45
C TYR A 21 -9.13 25.89 -7.56
N ILE A 22 -8.41 25.97 -6.46
CA ILE A 22 -7.25 25.12 -6.18
C ILE A 22 -7.52 24.36 -4.89
N PHE A 23 -6.99 23.15 -4.79
CA PHE A 23 -7.42 22.18 -3.78
C PHE A 23 -6.28 21.80 -2.85
N ARG A 24 -6.62 21.48 -1.60
CA ARG A 24 -5.69 20.89 -0.64
C ARG A 24 -6.40 19.77 0.11
N GLY A 25 -5.77 18.62 0.20
CA GLY A 25 -6.22 17.53 1.07
C GLY A 25 -5.46 17.53 2.38
N GLU A 26 -6.16 17.35 3.48
CA GLU A 26 -5.58 17.03 4.79
C GLU A 26 -6.24 15.76 5.31
N ASN A 27 -5.44 14.83 5.83
CA ASN A 27 -5.93 13.52 6.28
C ASN A 27 -6.80 13.60 7.55
N MET A 28 -6.80 14.74 8.23
CA MET A 28 -7.64 15.03 9.39
C MET A 28 -7.89 16.53 9.54
N LYS A 29 -8.87 16.89 10.36
CA LYS A 29 -9.02 18.28 10.83
C LYS A 29 -7.89 18.65 11.78
N TYR A 30 -7.03 19.57 11.38
CA TYR A 30 -6.03 20.18 12.26
C TYR A 30 -6.60 21.37 13.02
N ASN A 31 -5.98 21.71 14.17
CA ASN A 31 -6.35 22.90 14.95
C ASN A 31 -6.25 24.19 14.13
N VAL A 32 -5.20 24.29 13.31
CA VAL A 32 -5.03 25.36 12.32
C VAL A 32 -4.93 24.71 10.93
N PRO A 33 -6.04 24.65 10.18
CA PRO A 33 -6.06 24.07 8.84
C PRO A 33 -5.29 24.92 7.84
N CYS A 34 -4.89 24.32 6.72
CA CYS A 34 -4.20 25.03 5.63
C CYS A 34 -3.04 25.90 6.12
N CYS A 35 -2.23 25.37 7.05
CA CYS A 35 -1.05 26.06 7.59
C CYS A 35 0.26 25.49 7.02
N SER A 36 1.26 26.36 6.94
CA SER A 36 2.59 26.02 6.44
C SER A 36 3.39 25.20 7.44
N SER A 37 4.39 24.49 6.95
CA SER A 37 5.27 23.69 7.80
C SER A 37 6.10 24.55 8.76
N LEU A 38 6.42 25.79 8.37
CA LEU A 38 7.06 26.79 9.23
C LEU A 38 6.11 27.29 10.32
N TYR A 39 4.83 27.56 10.00
CA TYR A 39 3.82 27.92 11.01
C TYR A 39 3.73 26.86 12.09
N ARG A 40 3.59 25.58 11.71
CA ARG A 40 3.52 24.47 12.68
C ARG A 40 4.74 24.41 13.59
N LYS A 41 5.92 24.77 13.09
CA LYS A 41 7.15 24.82 13.90
C LYS A 41 7.19 26.01 14.86
N CYS A 42 6.51 27.10 14.51
CA CYS A 42 6.51 28.36 15.24
C CYS A 42 5.22 28.63 16.04
N GLU A 43 4.22 27.76 15.97
CA GLU A 43 2.86 27.95 16.51
C GLU A 43 2.84 28.42 17.97
N GLN A 44 3.67 27.80 18.82
CA GLN A 44 3.78 28.18 20.23
C GLN A 44 4.25 29.63 20.42
N TYR A 45 5.16 30.11 19.57
CA TYR A 45 5.70 31.48 19.67
C TYR A 45 4.70 32.51 19.14
N ILE A 46 4.00 32.18 18.04
CA ILE A 46 2.97 33.05 17.47
C ILE A 46 1.82 33.22 18.47
N SER A 47 1.42 32.13 19.12
CA SER A 47 0.38 32.13 20.16
C SER A 47 0.75 33.01 21.37
N ASN A 48 2.05 33.16 21.66
CA ASN A 48 2.57 34.03 22.70
C ASN A 48 2.74 35.50 22.27
N GLY A 49 2.18 35.90 21.12
CA GLY A 49 2.09 37.30 20.69
C GLY A 49 3.11 37.74 19.62
N PHE A 50 4.00 36.86 19.16
CA PHE A 50 4.93 37.15 18.05
C PHE A 50 4.23 37.03 16.69
N LYS A 51 3.33 37.98 16.40
CA LYS A 51 2.60 38.04 15.13
C LYS A 51 3.53 38.43 13.98
N GLU A 52 3.24 37.92 12.78
CA GLU A 52 3.91 38.30 11.52
C GLU A 52 5.43 38.09 11.49
N VAL A 53 5.97 37.22 12.36
CA VAL A 53 7.41 36.90 12.42
C VAL A 53 7.85 35.93 11.30
N LEU A 54 6.91 35.17 10.73
CA LEU A 54 7.19 34.14 9.72
C LEU A 54 7.88 34.65 8.46
N PRO A 55 7.44 35.75 7.83
CA PRO A 55 8.13 36.34 6.70
C PRO A 55 9.61 36.64 7.00
N GLN A 56 9.91 37.18 8.18
CA GLN A 56 11.28 37.53 8.59
C GLN A 56 12.14 36.27 8.79
N ILE A 57 11.60 35.25 9.46
CA ILE A 57 12.28 33.95 9.62
C ILE A 57 12.56 33.33 8.24
N GLN A 58 11.57 33.35 7.35
CA GLN A 58 11.68 32.79 6.02
C GLN A 58 12.75 33.49 5.18
N LEU A 59 12.87 34.82 5.30
CA LEU A 59 13.89 35.63 4.66
C LEU A 59 15.30 35.34 5.19
N GLN A 60 15.46 35.23 6.50
CA GLN A 60 16.75 34.84 7.08
C GLN A 60 17.19 33.44 6.64
N MET A 61 16.23 32.51 6.51
CA MET A 61 16.49 31.18 5.97
C MET A 61 16.93 31.25 4.51
N LEU A 62 16.25 32.07 3.70
CA LEU A 62 16.58 32.28 2.29
C LEU A 62 17.97 32.88 2.10
N ASP A 63 18.33 33.93 2.86
CA ASP A 63 19.65 34.57 2.78
C ASP A 63 20.78 33.59 3.07
N LYS A 64 20.60 32.73 4.08
CA LYS A 64 21.56 31.65 4.38
C LYS A 64 21.61 30.61 3.27
N ALA A 65 20.45 30.21 2.75
CA ALA A 65 20.35 29.18 1.72
C ALA A 65 20.97 29.63 0.39
N LYS A 66 20.82 30.90 0.00
CA LYS A 66 21.34 31.45 -1.26
C LYS A 66 22.85 31.24 -1.47
N ARG A 67 23.62 31.04 -0.40
CA ARG A 67 25.06 30.71 -0.46
C ARG A 67 25.35 29.36 -1.16
N TYR A 68 24.36 28.47 -1.21
CA TYR A 68 24.44 27.15 -1.85
C TYR A 68 23.88 27.12 -3.28
N TYR A 69 23.35 28.25 -3.77
CA TYR A 69 22.72 28.36 -5.10
C TYR A 69 23.47 29.36 -5.97
N SER A 70 23.23 29.32 -7.28
CA SER A 70 23.74 30.36 -8.17
C SER A 70 23.03 31.69 -7.92
N ASN A 71 23.72 32.81 -8.12
CA ASN A 71 23.15 34.16 -7.91
C ASN A 71 21.94 34.48 -8.79
N SER A 72 21.70 33.70 -9.85
CA SER A 72 20.55 33.84 -10.76
C SER A 72 19.31 33.07 -10.33
N GLU A 73 19.40 32.20 -9.31
CA GLU A 73 18.24 31.44 -8.84
C GLU A 73 17.20 32.33 -8.15
N SER A 74 15.93 32.11 -8.48
CA SER A 74 14.83 32.83 -7.85
C SER A 74 14.57 32.32 -6.43
N ASP A 75 14.14 33.20 -5.53
CA ASP A 75 13.76 32.85 -4.15
C ASP A 75 12.70 31.74 -4.11
N ILE A 76 11.77 31.74 -5.08
CA ILE A 76 10.75 30.69 -5.23
C ILE A 76 11.40 29.32 -5.45
N LYS A 77 12.38 29.25 -6.36
CA LYS A 77 13.09 27.99 -6.65
C LYS A 77 13.83 27.49 -5.41
N VAL A 78 14.55 28.38 -4.73
CA VAL A 78 15.28 28.05 -3.50
C VAL A 78 14.31 27.57 -2.42
N LEU A 79 13.18 28.26 -2.18
CA LEU A 79 12.18 27.82 -1.20
C LEU A 79 11.57 26.45 -1.55
N SER A 80 11.23 26.25 -2.82
CA SER A 80 10.68 24.99 -3.32
C SER A 80 11.65 23.83 -3.08
N ASP A 81 12.93 24.05 -3.37
CA ASP A 81 13.96 23.03 -3.14
C ASP A 81 14.16 22.76 -1.65
N LEU A 82 14.25 23.81 -0.84
CA LEU A 82 14.36 23.66 0.62
C LEU A 82 13.21 22.83 1.20
N GLN A 83 11.97 23.11 0.79
CA GLN A 83 10.81 22.32 1.22
C GLN A 83 10.89 20.87 0.74
N HIS A 84 11.33 20.66 -0.50
CA HIS A 84 11.54 19.33 -1.07
C HIS A 84 12.57 18.53 -0.26
N TYR A 85 13.66 19.18 0.18
CA TYR A 85 14.67 18.61 1.08
C TYR A 85 14.22 18.52 2.56
N GLY A 86 12.97 18.89 2.88
CA GLY A 86 12.38 18.73 4.21
C GLY A 86 12.51 19.94 5.14
N ALA A 87 13.05 21.06 4.67
CA ALA A 87 13.08 22.30 5.44
C ALA A 87 11.67 22.81 5.74
N LYS A 88 11.51 23.51 6.86
CA LYS A 88 10.22 24.10 7.25
C LYS A 88 10.07 25.46 6.57
N THR A 89 9.22 25.52 5.56
CA THR A 89 8.93 26.71 4.76
C THR A 89 7.55 27.27 5.05
N ASN A 90 7.35 28.54 4.70
CA ASN A 90 6.05 29.21 4.74
C ASN A 90 5.16 28.91 3.52
N LEU A 91 5.53 27.92 2.73
CA LEU A 91 4.76 27.49 1.58
C LEU A 91 3.73 26.45 2.01
N ILE A 92 2.56 26.53 1.38
CA ILE A 92 1.43 25.65 1.62
C ILE A 92 1.11 24.98 0.29
N ASP A 93 1.19 23.65 0.27
CA ASP A 93 0.93 22.86 -0.93
C ASP A 93 -0.56 22.84 -1.25
N PHE A 94 -0.90 23.33 -2.45
CA PHE A 94 -2.18 23.15 -3.12
C PHE A 94 -1.95 22.45 -4.47
N THR A 95 -3.02 21.93 -5.06
CA THR A 95 -3.01 21.28 -6.37
C THR A 95 -4.16 21.80 -7.23
N LYS A 96 -3.96 21.84 -8.55
CA LYS A 96 -5.03 22.08 -9.53
C LYS A 96 -5.92 20.87 -9.76
N ASN A 97 -5.53 19.69 -9.27
CA ASN A 97 -6.22 18.44 -9.50
C ASN A 97 -6.92 17.96 -8.22
N ILE A 98 -8.26 17.97 -8.24
CA ILE A 98 -9.07 17.55 -7.09
C ILE A 98 -8.81 16.09 -6.68
N LEU A 99 -8.45 15.21 -7.61
CA LEU A 99 -8.14 13.81 -7.29
C LEU A 99 -6.82 13.67 -6.51
N ILE A 100 -5.87 14.57 -6.75
CA ILE A 100 -4.61 14.64 -5.98
C ILE A 100 -4.89 15.16 -4.56
N ALA A 101 -5.76 16.17 -4.41
CA ALA A 101 -6.20 16.61 -3.09
C ALA A 101 -6.99 15.52 -2.36
N LEU A 102 -7.84 14.78 -3.07
CA LEU A 102 -8.55 13.63 -2.51
C LEU A 102 -7.60 12.54 -2.04
N PHE A 103 -6.54 12.24 -2.82
CA PHE A 103 -5.47 11.34 -2.39
C PHE A 103 -4.88 11.81 -1.05
N PHE A 104 -4.50 13.08 -0.91
CA PHE A 104 -3.94 13.59 0.36
C PHE A 104 -4.94 13.63 1.52
N ALA A 105 -6.25 13.79 1.25
CA ALA A 105 -7.29 13.71 2.28
C ALA A 105 -7.52 12.27 2.77
N CYS A 106 -7.21 11.27 1.94
CA CYS A 106 -7.40 9.85 2.28
C CYS A 106 -6.12 9.16 2.74
N ASN A 107 -4.96 9.58 2.23
CA ASN A 107 -3.68 8.93 2.46
C ASN A 107 -3.14 9.25 3.85
N ASP A 108 -3.16 8.26 4.74
CA ASP A 108 -2.67 8.39 6.10
C ASP A 108 -1.28 7.76 6.24
N ILE A 109 -0.23 8.58 6.16
CA ILE A 109 1.16 8.09 6.30
C ILE A 109 1.47 7.74 7.76
N LYS A 110 0.67 8.22 8.74
CA LYS A 110 0.95 8.05 10.17
C LYS A 110 -0.34 7.96 11.00
N ALA A 111 -0.92 6.76 11.03
CA ALA A 111 -1.75 6.23 12.10
C ALA A 111 -2.76 7.21 12.76
N SER A 112 -3.92 7.39 12.13
CA SER A 112 -5.18 7.50 12.85
C SER A 112 -6.30 6.90 12.01
N GLU A 113 -6.55 5.61 12.19
CA GLU A 113 -7.60 4.85 11.48
C GLU A 113 -9.04 5.32 11.77
N ASP A 114 -9.25 6.44 12.48
CA ASP A 114 -10.57 6.92 12.93
C ASP A 114 -10.88 8.39 12.59
N LYS A 115 -10.10 9.06 11.72
CA LYS A 115 -10.32 10.49 11.44
C LYS A 115 -10.78 10.74 10.02
N ASP A 116 -11.80 11.59 9.86
CA ASP A 116 -12.25 12.06 8.55
C ASP A 116 -11.20 12.94 7.87
N GLY A 117 -11.07 12.77 6.56
CA GLY A 117 -10.25 13.64 5.71
C GLY A 117 -10.99 14.92 5.37
N ILE A 118 -10.25 15.94 4.94
CA ILE A 118 -10.83 17.22 4.53
C ILE A 118 -10.19 17.66 3.22
N ILE A 119 -11.01 18.08 2.27
CA ILE A 119 -10.57 18.83 1.10
C ILE A 119 -10.98 20.28 1.24
N TYR A 120 -10.01 21.17 1.08
CA TYR A 120 -10.19 22.61 1.04
C TYR A 120 -10.19 23.09 -0.40
N PHE A 121 -11.19 23.88 -0.77
CA PHE A 121 -11.36 24.50 -2.07
C PHE A 121 -11.12 25.99 -1.92
N LEU A 122 -9.93 26.44 -2.31
CA LEU A 122 -9.55 27.83 -2.27
C LEU A 122 -9.92 28.50 -3.59
N ASP A 123 -10.72 29.55 -3.53
CA ASP A 123 -11.08 30.32 -4.73
C ASP A 123 -9.86 31.11 -5.20
N TYR A 124 -9.33 30.68 -6.35
CA TYR A 124 -8.12 31.19 -6.95
C TYR A 124 -8.25 32.64 -7.44
N LYS A 125 -9.47 33.21 -7.47
CA LYS A 125 -9.72 34.64 -7.72
C LYS A 125 -9.61 35.51 -6.46
N LYS A 126 -9.70 34.92 -5.26
CA LYS A 126 -9.66 35.67 -3.98
C LYS A 126 -8.24 35.96 -3.49
N ILE A 127 -7.22 35.43 -4.16
CA ILE A 127 -5.82 35.55 -3.76
C ILE A 127 -4.98 36.20 -4.86
N GLY A 128 -3.88 36.85 -4.47
CA GLY A 128 -2.95 37.45 -5.42
C GLY A 128 -2.14 36.40 -6.17
N ARG A 129 -1.72 36.70 -7.40
CA ARG A 129 -0.83 35.84 -8.19
C ARG A 129 0.53 36.49 -8.35
N LEU A 130 1.59 35.74 -8.03
CA LEU A 130 2.96 36.21 -8.19
C LEU A 130 3.65 35.44 -9.31
N GLN A 131 4.31 36.18 -10.21
CA GLN A 131 5.17 35.60 -11.25
C GLN A 131 6.63 35.44 -10.76
N SER A 132 7.05 36.24 -9.79
CA SER A 132 8.35 36.15 -9.13
C SER A 132 8.29 36.72 -7.72
N PHE A 133 9.11 36.17 -6.82
CA PHE A 133 9.38 36.78 -5.51
C PHE A 133 10.58 37.69 -5.67
N GLN A 134 10.37 39.01 -5.68
CA GLN A 134 11.48 39.95 -5.53
C GLN A 134 11.59 40.50 -4.10
N ASN A 135 10.51 40.51 -3.31
CA ASN A 135 10.55 40.97 -1.91
C ASN A 135 9.42 40.38 -1.05
N ILE A 136 9.74 39.40 -0.19
CA ILE A 136 8.85 38.93 0.90
C ILE A 136 8.55 40.06 1.91
N ASN A 137 9.46 41.04 2.00
CA ASN A 137 9.45 42.15 2.96
C ASN A 137 8.15 42.98 2.97
N SER A 138 7.34 42.94 1.91
CA SER A 138 6.11 43.75 1.78
C SER A 138 4.84 42.93 1.55
N MET A 139 4.88 41.60 1.69
CA MET A 139 3.72 40.76 1.42
C MET A 139 2.65 40.92 2.50
N GLN A 140 1.59 41.67 2.17
CA GLN A 140 0.35 41.72 2.94
C GLN A 140 -0.70 40.86 2.25
N GLY A 141 -1.19 39.82 2.94
CA GLY A 141 -2.24 38.94 2.43
C GLY A 141 -1.75 37.57 1.96
N VAL A 142 -2.50 36.98 1.02
CA VAL A 142 -2.34 35.61 0.53
C VAL A 142 -2.04 35.63 -0.96
N TYR A 143 -0.99 34.90 -1.35
CA TYR A 143 -0.54 34.85 -2.73
C TYR A 143 -0.24 33.43 -3.17
N SER A 144 -0.42 33.17 -4.46
CA SER A 144 -0.12 31.91 -5.10
C SER A 144 0.90 32.05 -6.22
N PHE A 145 1.66 30.99 -6.47
CA PHE A 145 2.55 30.88 -7.60
C PHE A 145 2.68 29.42 -8.05
N GLU A 146 2.99 29.22 -9.33
CA GLU A 146 3.23 27.89 -9.89
C GLU A 146 4.50 27.31 -9.28
N ALA A 147 4.45 26.04 -8.87
CA ALA A 147 5.64 25.35 -8.43
C ALA A 147 6.66 25.27 -9.59
N PRO A 148 7.96 25.48 -9.35
CA PRO A 148 8.99 25.25 -10.36
C PRO A 148 8.86 23.85 -10.94
N ILE A 149 9.12 23.73 -12.25
CA ILE A 149 9.07 22.44 -12.93
C ILE A 149 10.17 21.54 -12.36
N ASN A 150 9.79 20.63 -11.48
CA ASN A 150 10.52 19.43 -11.13
C ASN A 150 9.57 18.23 -11.31
N THR A 151 10.10 16.99 -11.23
CA THR A 151 9.28 15.79 -11.49
C THR A 151 8.07 15.72 -10.56
N ARG A 152 8.25 16.01 -9.27
CA ARG A 152 7.20 15.96 -8.25
C ARG A 152 6.07 16.99 -8.44
N ALA A 153 6.42 18.24 -8.75
CA ALA A 153 5.46 19.32 -8.96
C ALA A 153 4.60 19.10 -10.22
N LEU A 154 5.17 18.42 -11.24
CA LEU A 154 4.47 18.06 -12.47
C LEU A 154 3.33 17.06 -12.18
N PHE A 155 3.64 15.95 -11.50
CA PHE A 155 2.64 14.91 -11.19
C PHE A 155 1.59 15.37 -10.18
N GLN A 156 1.96 16.27 -9.26
CA GLN A 156 1.04 16.81 -8.28
C GLN A 156 0.21 17.99 -8.80
N SER A 157 0.49 18.52 -9.99
CA SER A 157 -0.12 19.76 -10.51
C SER A 157 -0.03 20.89 -9.47
N SER A 158 1.14 21.04 -8.85
CA SER A 158 1.33 21.82 -7.63
C SER A 158 1.23 23.33 -7.85
N ILE A 159 0.52 23.99 -6.93
CA ILE A 159 0.54 25.44 -6.71
C ILE A 159 0.96 25.67 -5.27
N PHE A 160 1.92 26.56 -5.06
CA PHE A 160 2.23 27.00 -3.72
C PHE A 160 1.39 28.21 -3.35
N VAL A 161 0.85 28.19 -2.13
CA VAL A 161 0.19 29.33 -1.50
C VAL A 161 1.05 29.80 -0.33
N ILE A 162 1.24 31.11 -0.22
CA ILE A 162 1.92 31.74 0.91
C ILE A 162 0.97 32.73 1.59
N SER A 163 1.08 32.81 2.92
CA SER A 163 0.36 33.79 3.74
C SER A 163 1.33 34.45 4.71
N SER A 164 1.17 35.75 4.93
CA SER A 164 1.92 36.50 5.96
C SER A 164 1.78 35.89 7.37
N THR A 165 0.63 35.29 7.68
CA THR A 165 0.36 34.61 8.96
C THR A 165 0.80 33.14 8.96
N GLY A 166 1.13 32.58 7.79
CA GLY A 166 1.48 31.18 7.59
C GLY A 166 0.31 30.20 7.62
N PHE A 167 -0.92 30.69 7.67
CA PHE A 167 -2.14 29.91 7.49
C PHE A 167 -3.18 30.70 6.71
N LEU A 168 -4.25 30.04 6.28
CA LEU A 168 -5.35 30.66 5.55
C LEU A 168 -6.56 30.89 6.45
N ASP A 169 -7.18 32.07 6.33
CA ASP A 169 -8.46 32.37 6.96
C ASP A 169 -9.56 31.49 6.35
N GLU A 170 -10.42 30.92 7.20
CA GLU A 170 -11.53 30.05 6.81
C GLU A 170 -12.48 30.70 5.77
N LYS A 171 -12.56 32.04 5.73
CA LYS A 171 -13.38 32.77 4.75
C LYS A 171 -12.89 32.62 3.31
N LEU A 172 -11.65 32.20 3.11
CA LEU A 172 -11.04 32.09 1.79
C LEU A 172 -11.41 30.79 1.07
N TYR A 173 -11.80 29.75 1.80
CA TYR A 173 -12.05 28.42 1.24
C TYR A 173 -13.38 27.81 1.70
N LYS A 174 -13.89 26.87 0.90
CA LYS A 174 -14.95 25.94 1.32
C LYS A 174 -14.34 24.58 1.63
N THR A 175 -15.02 23.76 2.43
CA THR A 175 -14.54 22.43 2.82
C THR A 175 -15.49 21.32 2.38
N ILE A 176 -14.93 20.15 2.08
CA ILE A 176 -15.65 18.89 1.91
C ILE A 176 -15.01 17.87 2.85
N ILE A 177 -15.84 17.23 3.68
CA ILE A 177 -15.40 16.17 4.60
C ILE A 177 -15.42 14.85 3.84
N ILE A 178 -14.36 14.06 4.02
CA ILE A 178 -14.20 12.71 3.48
C ILE A 178 -14.31 11.74 4.65
N PRO A 179 -15.47 11.06 4.81
CA PRO A 179 -15.65 10.11 5.90
C PRO A 179 -14.53 9.07 5.93
N ASN A 180 -14.03 8.80 7.13
CA ASN A 180 -12.95 7.84 7.31
C ASN A 180 -13.27 6.46 6.70
N GLU A 181 -14.51 6.02 6.85
CA GLU A 181 -15.05 4.73 6.39
C GLU A 181 -14.82 4.47 4.89
N ILE A 182 -14.78 5.53 4.07
CA ILE A 182 -14.68 5.40 2.61
C ILE A 182 -13.27 5.68 2.07
N LYS A 183 -12.31 6.07 2.93
CA LYS A 183 -10.95 6.46 2.49
C LYS A 183 -10.21 5.32 1.79
N LYS A 184 -10.27 4.10 2.33
CA LYS A 184 -9.59 2.92 1.76
C LYS A 184 -10.15 2.59 0.36
N ASP A 185 -11.47 2.65 0.21
CA ASP A 185 -12.13 2.43 -1.09
C ASP A 185 -11.76 3.52 -2.11
N ILE A 186 -11.68 4.78 -1.68
CA ILE A 186 -11.25 5.90 -2.52
C ILE A 186 -9.81 5.71 -2.99
N LEU A 187 -8.88 5.35 -2.10
CA LEU A 187 -7.48 5.09 -2.48
C LEU A 187 -7.37 3.94 -3.49
N SER A 188 -8.14 2.86 -3.29
CA SER A 188 -8.22 1.74 -4.24
C SER A 188 -8.73 2.20 -5.61
N PHE A 189 -9.79 3.03 -5.61
CA PHE A 189 -10.38 3.59 -6.82
C PHE A 189 -9.40 4.50 -7.57
N LEU A 190 -8.72 5.41 -6.87
CA LEU A 190 -7.71 6.33 -7.43
C LEU A 190 -6.55 5.57 -8.05
N ARG A 191 -6.06 4.53 -7.38
CA ARG A 191 -5.00 3.65 -7.89
C ARG A 191 -5.44 2.93 -9.18
N LYS A 192 -6.60 2.29 -9.17
CA LYS A 192 -7.08 1.46 -10.30
C LYS A 192 -7.45 2.27 -11.55
N ASN A 193 -8.08 3.43 -11.36
CA ASN A 193 -8.68 4.18 -12.49
C ASN A 193 -7.82 5.36 -12.97
N PHE A 194 -6.96 5.91 -12.09
CA PHE A 194 -6.17 7.11 -12.39
C PHE A 194 -4.68 6.91 -12.18
N ASN A 195 -4.25 5.71 -11.78
CA ASN A 195 -2.87 5.43 -11.37
C ASN A 195 -2.36 6.37 -10.26
N ILE A 196 -3.25 6.92 -9.42
CA ILE A 196 -2.88 7.84 -8.34
C ILE A 196 -2.61 7.02 -7.06
N HIS A 197 -1.34 6.94 -6.68
CA HIS A 197 -0.86 6.28 -5.46
C HIS A 197 0.50 6.83 -5.02
N THR A 198 0.98 6.47 -3.83
CA THR A 198 2.19 7.00 -3.20
C THR A 198 3.39 7.09 -4.15
N ASN A 199 3.71 6.02 -4.89
CA ASN A 199 4.88 5.99 -5.78
C ASN A 199 4.76 6.96 -6.96
N THR A 200 3.56 7.12 -7.52
CA THR A 200 3.33 8.10 -8.61
C THR A 200 3.24 9.54 -8.14
N ILE A 201 2.83 9.76 -6.88
CA ILE A 201 2.73 11.09 -6.28
C ILE A 201 4.12 11.58 -5.82
N TYR A 202 4.96 10.66 -5.36
CA TYR A 202 6.32 10.92 -4.91
C TYR A 202 7.34 10.23 -5.83
N ASP A 203 7.22 10.47 -7.13
CA ASP A 203 8.12 9.94 -8.16
C ASP A 203 9.41 10.78 -8.26
N ASP A 204 10.17 10.78 -7.15
CA ASP A 204 11.47 11.42 -7.04
C ASP A 204 12.38 10.63 -6.09
N ILE A 205 13.66 11.01 -6.01
CA ILE A 205 14.64 10.34 -5.15
C ILE A 205 14.26 10.40 -3.66
N HIS A 206 13.55 11.46 -3.23
CA HIS A 206 13.10 11.59 -1.85
C HIS A 206 11.95 10.64 -1.53
N GLY A 207 11.00 10.50 -2.45
CA GLY A 207 9.92 9.52 -2.40
C GLY A 207 10.46 8.10 -2.43
N PHE A 208 11.42 7.82 -3.31
CA PHE A 208 12.13 6.54 -3.34
C PHE A 208 12.78 6.22 -1.99
N ILE A 209 13.58 7.15 -1.43
CA ILE A 209 14.22 6.98 -0.11
C ILE A 209 13.18 6.78 1.00
N ALA A 210 12.11 7.58 1.02
CA ALA A 210 11.06 7.45 2.03
C ALA A 210 10.30 6.12 1.92
N ASN A 211 10.12 5.60 0.71
CA ASN A 211 9.48 4.31 0.44
C ASN A 211 10.44 3.11 0.59
N GLN A 212 11.73 3.32 0.91
CA GLN A 212 12.65 2.22 1.22
C GLN A 212 12.35 1.52 2.55
N GLU A 213 11.34 1.92 3.32
CA GLU A 213 10.78 1.06 4.38
C GLU A 213 10.32 -0.32 3.84
N ASN A 214 10.13 -0.47 2.52
CA ASN A 214 10.00 -1.77 1.82
C ASN A 214 11.24 -2.69 1.91
N SER A 215 12.39 -2.19 2.38
CA SER A 215 13.53 -3.04 2.73
C SER A 215 13.23 -3.92 3.94
N LEU A 216 12.39 -3.45 4.88
CA LEU A 216 12.01 -4.24 6.04
C LEU A 216 11.01 -5.34 5.67
N SER A 217 10.01 -5.06 4.83
CA SER A 217 9.08 -6.10 4.35
C SER A 217 9.83 -7.19 3.57
N THR A 218 10.76 -6.79 2.70
CA THR A 218 11.62 -7.71 1.96
C THR A 218 12.49 -8.56 2.91
N PHE A 219 13.12 -7.94 3.90
CA PHE A 219 13.93 -8.65 4.90
C PHE A 219 13.10 -9.65 5.71
N LEU A 220 11.94 -9.23 6.22
CA LEU A 220 11.03 -10.08 6.99
C LEU A 220 10.49 -11.24 6.15
N PHE A 221 10.25 -11.01 4.86
CA PHE A 221 9.84 -12.07 3.94
C PHE A 221 10.94 -13.14 3.84
N TYR A 222 12.19 -12.76 3.60
CA TYR A 222 13.31 -13.71 3.59
C TYR A 222 13.51 -14.41 4.94
N GLU A 223 13.33 -13.71 6.06
CA GLU A 223 13.40 -14.32 7.38
C GLU A 223 12.28 -15.36 7.59
N GLY A 224 11.05 -15.05 7.18
CA GLY A 224 9.92 -15.97 7.19
C GLY A 224 10.15 -17.20 6.31
N MET A 225 10.77 -17.01 5.14
CA MET A 225 11.16 -18.11 4.25
C MET A 225 12.24 -19.02 4.87
N ASN A 226 13.24 -18.47 5.55
CA ASN A 226 14.23 -19.28 6.28
C ASN A 226 13.57 -20.10 7.41
N PHE A 227 12.57 -19.55 8.08
CA PHE A 227 11.80 -20.29 9.08
C PHE A 227 10.95 -21.40 8.46
N LEU A 228 10.35 -21.17 7.29
CA LEU A 228 9.68 -22.22 6.51
C LEU A 228 10.63 -23.37 6.15
N GLU A 229 11.82 -23.06 5.64
CA GLU A 229 12.82 -24.08 5.28
C GLU A 229 13.30 -24.89 6.49
N SER A 230 13.42 -24.24 7.66
CA SER A 230 13.75 -24.89 8.92
C SER A 230 12.54 -25.51 9.65
N LYS A 231 11.35 -25.46 9.04
CA LYS A 231 10.07 -25.96 9.58
C LYS A 231 9.65 -25.34 10.92
N ASP A 232 10.12 -24.13 11.22
CA ASP A 232 9.69 -23.32 12.38
C ASP A 232 8.47 -22.48 11.96
N TYR A 233 7.34 -23.17 11.81
CA TYR A 233 6.12 -22.62 11.19
C TYR A 233 5.54 -21.45 11.99
N GLU A 234 5.60 -21.48 13.32
CA GLU A 234 5.11 -20.40 14.18
C GLU A 234 5.89 -19.10 13.95
N LYS A 235 7.23 -19.17 13.88
CA LYS A 235 8.03 -17.97 13.56
C LYS A 235 7.81 -17.52 12.13
N ALA A 236 7.67 -18.43 11.18
CA ALA A 236 7.37 -18.08 9.80
C ALA A 236 6.07 -17.28 9.69
N ILE A 237 4.99 -17.72 10.37
CA ILE A 237 3.70 -17.01 10.39
C ILE A 237 3.88 -15.58 10.90
N ILE A 238 4.52 -15.40 12.06
CA ILE A 238 4.73 -14.06 12.66
C ILE A 238 5.43 -13.12 11.67
N LYS A 239 6.45 -13.61 10.97
CA LYS A 239 7.20 -12.80 9.99
C LYS A 239 6.34 -12.47 8.78
N LEU A 240 5.65 -13.45 8.21
CA LEU A 240 4.80 -13.27 7.04
C LEU A 240 3.60 -12.37 7.32
N GLU A 241 2.96 -12.47 8.48
CA GLU A 241 1.89 -11.54 8.90
C GLU A 241 2.42 -10.10 8.96
N LYS A 242 3.63 -9.90 9.50
CA LYS A 242 4.26 -8.58 9.52
C LYS A 242 4.58 -8.06 8.12
N VAL A 243 4.90 -8.93 7.17
CA VAL A 243 5.06 -8.55 5.76
C VAL A 243 3.74 -8.03 5.19
N ILE A 244 2.61 -8.70 5.45
CA ILE A 244 1.29 -8.26 4.98
C ILE A 244 0.91 -6.88 5.54
N GLU A 245 1.25 -6.61 6.81
CA GLU A 245 1.03 -5.30 7.42
C GLU A 245 1.83 -4.17 6.75
N LEU A 246 3.03 -4.47 6.24
CA LEU A 246 3.94 -3.49 5.64
C LEU A 246 3.76 -3.36 4.12
N ASP A 247 3.40 -4.45 3.46
CA ASP A 247 3.23 -4.53 2.01
C ASP A 247 1.96 -5.33 1.66
N GLU A 248 0.87 -4.59 1.42
CA GLU A 248 -0.41 -5.17 1.01
C GLU A 248 -0.29 -5.95 -0.32
N MET A 249 0.67 -5.63 -1.19
CA MET A 249 0.87 -6.37 -2.45
C MET A 249 1.41 -7.79 -2.20
N ALA A 250 2.11 -8.00 -1.08
CA ALA A 250 2.60 -9.31 -0.68
C ALA A 250 1.51 -10.20 -0.04
N LYS A 251 0.31 -9.65 0.22
CA LYS A 251 -0.80 -10.35 0.90
C LYS A 251 -1.12 -11.69 0.25
N ASP A 252 -1.21 -11.72 -1.07
CA ASP A 252 -1.61 -12.92 -1.80
C ASP A 252 -0.62 -14.08 -1.57
N GLU A 253 0.68 -13.85 -1.78
CA GLU A 253 1.71 -14.87 -1.56
C GLU A 253 1.88 -15.23 -0.07
N CYS A 254 1.90 -14.22 0.82
CA CYS A 254 2.08 -14.45 2.25
C CYS A 254 0.90 -15.24 2.84
N SER A 255 -0.33 -14.93 2.45
CA SER A 255 -1.52 -15.64 2.95
C SER A 255 -1.51 -17.11 2.54
N MET A 256 -1.07 -17.42 1.32
CA MET A 256 -0.89 -18.80 0.88
C MET A 256 0.15 -19.53 1.74
N ARG A 257 1.31 -18.90 2.00
CA ARG A 257 2.39 -19.47 2.81
C ARG A 257 1.99 -19.66 4.28
N ILE A 258 1.26 -18.70 4.85
CA ILE A 258 0.67 -18.82 6.20
C ILE A 258 -0.33 -19.97 6.25
N GLY A 259 -1.16 -20.11 5.19
CA GLY A 259 -2.06 -21.24 5.04
C GLY A 259 -1.34 -22.59 5.05
N TYR A 260 -0.22 -22.68 4.33
CA TYR A 260 0.67 -23.85 4.38
C TYR A 260 1.25 -24.10 5.79
N CYS A 261 1.76 -23.07 6.48
CA CYS A 261 2.24 -23.21 7.85
C CYS A 261 1.16 -23.79 8.79
N TYR A 262 -0.07 -23.28 8.72
CA TYR A 262 -1.16 -23.78 9.56
C TYR A 262 -1.60 -25.20 9.19
N LEU A 263 -1.51 -25.58 7.91
CA LEU A 263 -1.74 -26.96 7.47
C LEU A 263 -0.73 -27.91 8.13
N GLU A 264 0.55 -27.56 8.10
CA GLU A 264 1.63 -28.34 8.75
C GLU A 264 1.47 -28.42 10.27
N LEU A 265 0.99 -27.34 10.89
CA LEU A 265 0.62 -27.29 12.31
C LEU A 265 -0.71 -28.01 12.63
N LYS A 266 -1.39 -28.58 11.63
CA LYS A 266 -2.68 -29.28 11.73
C LYS A 266 -3.83 -28.39 12.23
N ASP A 267 -3.69 -27.07 12.14
CA ASP A 267 -4.76 -26.10 12.41
C ASP A 267 -5.52 -25.80 11.10
N TYR A 268 -6.32 -26.78 10.67
CA TYR A 268 -6.99 -26.74 9.37
C TYR A 268 -7.95 -25.56 9.21
N LEU A 269 -8.54 -25.08 10.30
CA LEU A 269 -9.43 -23.91 10.26
C LEU A 269 -8.66 -22.63 9.98
N LYS A 270 -7.53 -22.39 10.66
CA LYS A 270 -6.68 -21.23 10.36
C LYS A 270 -5.99 -21.35 9.01
N ALA A 271 -5.65 -22.57 8.59
CA ALA A 271 -5.14 -22.84 7.25
C ALA A 271 -6.14 -22.37 6.19
N MET A 272 -7.40 -22.81 6.28
CA MET A 272 -8.45 -22.40 5.34
C MET A 272 -8.68 -20.89 5.36
N ALA A 273 -8.81 -20.29 6.55
CA ALA A 273 -9.03 -18.85 6.69
C ALA A 273 -7.89 -18.02 6.06
N SER A 274 -6.66 -18.51 6.12
CA SER A 274 -5.51 -17.85 5.47
C SER A 274 -5.53 -18.05 3.96
N LEU A 275 -5.83 -19.27 3.49
CA LEU A 275 -5.93 -19.58 2.05
C LEU A 275 -7.09 -18.86 1.35
N GLU A 276 -8.17 -18.52 2.06
CA GLU A 276 -9.25 -17.68 1.55
C GLU A 276 -8.82 -16.24 1.27
N GLN A 277 -7.74 -15.77 1.90
CA GLN A 277 -7.14 -14.47 1.61
C GLN A 277 -6.18 -14.49 0.41
N ALA A 278 -5.90 -15.68 -0.14
CA ALA A 278 -5.00 -15.87 -1.28
C ALA A 278 -5.74 -16.06 -2.61
N SER A 279 -5.00 -15.75 -3.66
CA SER A 279 -5.20 -16.01 -5.09
C SER A 279 -5.73 -17.39 -5.46
N GLU A 280 -7.03 -17.60 -5.69
CA GLU A 280 -7.50 -18.85 -6.31
C GLU A 280 -7.08 -19.04 -7.78
N GLN A 281 -6.43 -18.06 -8.40
CA GLN A 281 -5.76 -18.26 -9.69
C GLN A 281 -4.44 -19.04 -9.55
N ARG A 282 -3.86 -19.09 -8.33
CA ARG A 282 -2.64 -19.85 -8.04
C ARG A 282 -2.99 -21.31 -7.85
N VAL A 283 -2.33 -22.16 -8.61
CA VAL A 283 -2.51 -23.61 -8.50
C VAL A 283 -2.11 -24.13 -7.12
N ASP A 284 -1.08 -23.54 -6.52
CA ASP A 284 -0.60 -23.90 -5.18
C ASP A 284 -1.68 -23.64 -4.12
N THR A 285 -2.35 -22.47 -4.18
CA THR A 285 -3.45 -22.13 -3.26
C THR A 285 -4.61 -23.11 -3.39
N LEU A 286 -5.04 -23.44 -4.62
CA LEU A 286 -6.09 -24.43 -4.85
C LEU A 286 -5.70 -25.82 -4.34
N SER A 287 -4.46 -26.24 -4.57
CA SER A 287 -3.96 -27.55 -4.14
C SER A 287 -3.91 -27.68 -2.62
N LEU A 288 -3.50 -26.61 -1.91
CA LEU A 288 -3.53 -26.55 -0.44
C LEU A 288 -4.97 -26.57 0.08
N LYS A 289 -5.88 -25.79 -0.54
CA LYS A 289 -7.31 -25.83 -0.19
C LYS A 289 -7.91 -27.22 -0.38
N ALA A 290 -7.47 -28.00 -1.37
CA ALA A 290 -7.92 -29.37 -1.56
C ALA A 290 -7.54 -30.26 -0.35
N ILE A 291 -6.28 -30.21 0.10
CA ILE A 291 -5.82 -30.96 1.28
C ILE A 291 -6.62 -30.52 2.53
N VAL A 292 -6.71 -29.21 2.78
CA VAL A 292 -7.40 -28.69 3.97
C VAL A 292 -8.88 -29.09 3.95
N ASN A 293 -9.56 -29.02 2.81
CA ASN A 293 -10.94 -29.48 2.68
C ASN A 293 -11.09 -31.00 2.87
N ALA A 294 -10.12 -31.80 2.44
CA ALA A 294 -10.11 -33.24 2.70
C ALA A 294 -10.05 -33.53 4.21
N TYR A 295 -9.17 -32.84 4.94
CA TYR A 295 -9.07 -32.94 6.40
C TYR A 295 -10.32 -32.44 7.14
N LEU A 296 -10.96 -31.39 6.65
CA LEU A 296 -12.20 -30.85 7.22
C LEU A 296 -13.45 -31.67 6.88
N GLY A 297 -13.35 -32.66 5.97
CA GLY A 297 -14.50 -33.44 5.50
C GLY A 297 -15.41 -32.69 4.52
N ASN A 298 -14.93 -31.59 3.92
CA ASN A 298 -15.65 -30.79 2.94
C ASN A 298 -15.49 -31.40 1.54
N TYR A 299 -16.11 -32.56 1.31
CA TYR A 299 -15.88 -33.38 0.12
C TYR A 299 -16.15 -32.66 -1.21
N ASP A 300 -17.26 -31.92 -1.32
CA ASP A 300 -17.62 -31.22 -2.56
C ASP A 300 -16.61 -30.12 -2.90
N ALA A 301 -16.23 -29.32 -1.90
CA ALA A 301 -15.22 -28.28 -2.06
C ALA A 301 -13.83 -28.85 -2.35
N CYS A 302 -13.47 -29.99 -1.74
CA CYS A 302 -12.25 -30.71 -2.06
C CYS A 302 -12.22 -31.13 -3.54
N ASN A 303 -13.30 -31.75 -4.04
CA ASN A 303 -13.41 -32.20 -5.42
C ASN A 303 -13.41 -31.05 -6.43
N ASP A 304 -14.03 -29.91 -6.11
CA ASP A 304 -13.96 -28.70 -6.93
C ASP A 304 -12.50 -28.22 -7.06
N ASN A 305 -11.79 -28.10 -5.93
CA ASN A 305 -10.38 -27.71 -5.93
C ASN A 305 -9.50 -28.69 -6.74
N ILE A 306 -9.70 -30.01 -6.58
CA ILE A 306 -8.99 -31.03 -7.36
C ILE A 306 -9.21 -30.83 -8.86
N THR A 307 -10.45 -30.64 -9.28
CA THR A 307 -10.83 -30.43 -10.69
C THR A 307 -10.15 -29.19 -11.24
N ARG A 308 -10.25 -28.06 -10.52
CA ARG A 308 -9.64 -26.79 -10.92
C ARG A 308 -8.12 -26.85 -11.00
N VAL A 309 -7.46 -27.61 -10.14
CA VAL A 309 -6.01 -27.86 -10.25
C VAL A 309 -5.68 -28.67 -11.49
N ARG A 310 -6.39 -29.78 -11.75
CA ARG A 310 -6.18 -30.64 -12.92
C ARG A 310 -6.40 -29.91 -14.26
N GLU A 311 -7.35 -28.99 -14.30
CA GLU A 311 -7.65 -28.18 -15.48
C GLU A 311 -6.69 -26.98 -15.67
N ASN A 312 -5.85 -26.69 -14.67
CA ASN A 312 -4.92 -25.57 -14.74
C ASN A 312 -3.72 -25.87 -15.65
N LYS A 313 -3.53 -25.05 -16.68
CA LYS A 313 -2.42 -25.17 -17.65
C LYS A 313 -1.04 -25.06 -17.03
N ASN A 314 -0.94 -24.43 -15.85
CA ASN A 314 0.31 -24.19 -15.14
C ASN A 314 0.48 -25.12 -13.91
N ILE A 315 -0.16 -26.29 -13.93
CA ILE A 315 0.01 -27.27 -12.85
C ILE A 315 1.47 -27.68 -12.71
N ASN A 316 2.00 -27.57 -11.48
CA ASN A 316 3.36 -27.95 -11.15
C ASN A 316 3.38 -29.24 -10.30
N THR A 317 4.56 -29.85 -10.16
CA THR A 317 4.76 -31.11 -9.44
C THR A 317 4.31 -31.05 -7.98
N TYR A 318 4.48 -29.91 -7.28
CA TYR A 318 4.02 -29.74 -5.91
C TYR A 318 2.49 -29.73 -5.80
N ALA A 319 1.80 -29.03 -6.71
CA ALA A 319 0.36 -29.04 -6.76
C ALA A 319 -0.20 -30.44 -7.08
N LYS A 320 0.43 -31.18 -7.99
CA LYS A 320 0.08 -32.59 -8.26
C LYS A 320 0.24 -33.44 -7.00
N TYR A 321 1.36 -33.29 -6.29
CA TYR A 321 1.61 -34.01 -5.04
C TYR A 321 0.53 -33.71 -4.00
N ASN A 322 0.21 -32.43 -3.81
CA ASN A 322 -0.83 -31.99 -2.88
C ASN A 322 -2.21 -32.58 -3.22
N ILE A 323 -2.56 -32.67 -4.50
CA ILE A 323 -3.79 -33.35 -4.93
C ILE A 323 -3.72 -34.86 -4.68
N ALA A 324 -2.57 -35.50 -4.88
CA ALA A 324 -2.39 -36.93 -4.58
C ALA A 324 -2.59 -37.20 -3.09
N CYS A 325 -2.06 -36.33 -2.22
CA CYS A 325 -2.31 -36.35 -0.78
C CYS A 325 -3.78 -36.15 -0.43
N ALA A 326 -4.46 -35.16 -1.02
CA ALA A 326 -5.90 -34.97 -0.81
C ALA A 326 -6.71 -36.23 -1.20
N LEU A 327 -6.41 -36.85 -2.34
CA LEU A 327 -7.02 -38.10 -2.77
C LEU A 327 -6.72 -39.27 -1.81
N ALA A 328 -5.50 -39.31 -1.27
CA ALA A 328 -5.10 -40.31 -0.28
C ALA A 328 -5.92 -40.18 1.01
N ILE A 329 -6.09 -38.97 1.54
CA ILE A 329 -6.95 -38.64 2.70
C ILE A 329 -8.40 -39.05 2.44
N LEU A 330 -8.90 -38.80 1.23
CA LEU A 330 -10.24 -39.20 0.77
C LEU A 330 -10.41 -40.70 0.52
N LYS A 331 -9.37 -41.52 0.72
CA LYS A 331 -9.35 -42.96 0.47
C LYS A 331 -9.58 -43.35 -1.00
N ARG A 332 -9.23 -42.48 -1.94
CA ARG A 332 -9.30 -42.73 -3.41
C ARG A 332 -7.97 -43.29 -3.91
N LYS A 333 -7.66 -44.52 -3.50
CA LYS A 333 -6.35 -45.17 -3.70
C LYS A 333 -5.85 -45.11 -5.14
N GLU A 334 -6.65 -45.55 -6.11
CA GLU A 334 -6.22 -45.67 -7.52
C GLU A 334 -5.77 -44.32 -8.08
N GLU A 335 -6.59 -43.28 -7.93
CA GLU A 335 -6.27 -41.93 -8.41
C GLU A 335 -5.11 -41.28 -7.64
N ALA A 336 -4.99 -41.56 -6.34
CA ALA A 336 -3.89 -41.06 -5.53
C ALA A 336 -2.55 -41.64 -6.02
N LEU A 337 -2.49 -42.96 -6.24
CA LEU A 337 -1.28 -43.65 -6.71
C LEU A 337 -0.91 -43.28 -8.15
N GLU A 338 -1.90 -43.10 -9.04
CA GLU A 338 -1.68 -42.62 -10.41
C GLU A 338 -0.96 -41.27 -10.41
N LEU A 339 -1.49 -40.30 -9.63
CA LEU A 339 -0.91 -38.96 -9.56
C LEU A 339 0.43 -38.95 -8.82
N LEU A 340 0.60 -39.80 -7.80
CA LEU A 340 1.88 -39.99 -7.12
C LEU A 340 2.95 -40.53 -8.08
N GLU A 341 2.60 -41.45 -8.98
CA GLU A 341 3.53 -41.96 -9.99
C GLU A 341 3.96 -40.84 -10.97
N GLU A 342 3.06 -39.96 -11.36
CA GLU A 342 3.43 -38.77 -12.15
C GLU A 342 4.43 -37.89 -11.40
N VAL A 343 4.20 -37.64 -10.11
CA VAL A 343 5.08 -36.83 -9.26
C VAL A 343 6.46 -37.48 -9.13
N LEU A 344 6.53 -38.80 -8.97
CA LEU A 344 7.78 -39.55 -8.88
C LEU A 344 8.60 -39.52 -10.20
N LYS A 345 7.93 -39.48 -11.36
CA LYS A 345 8.60 -39.30 -12.67
C LYS A 345 9.34 -37.97 -12.77
N ASP A 346 8.90 -36.95 -12.03
CA ASP A 346 9.55 -35.64 -11.93
C ASP A 346 10.70 -35.60 -10.90
N ASN A 347 11.15 -36.75 -10.39
CA ASN A 347 12.18 -36.88 -9.34
C ASN A 347 11.82 -36.23 -7.99
N TYR A 348 10.53 -36.23 -7.64
CA TYR A 348 10.10 -35.78 -6.32
C TYR A 348 10.71 -36.65 -5.20
N ALA A 349 11.00 -36.04 -4.06
CA ALA A 349 11.74 -36.69 -2.98
C ALA A 349 10.93 -37.82 -2.31
N ILE A 350 11.37 -39.06 -2.49
CA ILE A 350 10.73 -40.25 -1.87
C ILE A 350 10.71 -40.16 -0.35
N GLU A 351 11.77 -39.65 0.26
CA GLU A 351 11.84 -39.46 1.71
C GLU A 351 10.72 -38.54 2.23
N HIS A 352 10.33 -37.52 1.45
CA HIS A 352 9.20 -36.66 1.80
C HIS A 352 7.91 -37.47 1.85
N ILE A 353 7.63 -38.24 0.79
CA ILE A 353 6.43 -39.07 0.65
C ILE A 353 6.33 -40.13 1.77
N GLN A 354 7.44 -40.78 2.11
CA GLN A 354 7.47 -41.81 3.14
C GLN A 354 7.22 -41.27 4.56
N ASN A 355 7.64 -40.03 4.82
CA ASN A 355 7.46 -39.37 6.11
C ASN A 355 6.13 -38.61 6.22
N ASP A 356 5.44 -38.38 5.10
CA ASP A 356 4.17 -37.69 5.06
C ASP A 356 3.05 -38.54 5.71
N ALA A 357 2.26 -37.91 6.57
CA ALA A 357 1.15 -38.54 7.28
C ALA A 357 -0.07 -38.76 6.37
N ASP A 358 -0.18 -38.00 5.27
CA ASP A 358 -1.28 -38.10 4.30
C ASP A 358 -1.34 -39.50 3.67
N TRP A 359 -0.21 -40.22 3.64
CA TRP A 359 -0.05 -41.56 3.09
C TRP A 359 -0.12 -42.68 4.13
N ASP A 360 -0.36 -42.39 5.42
CA ASP A 360 -0.33 -43.40 6.50
C ASP A 360 -1.28 -44.58 6.23
N ASN A 361 -2.43 -44.34 5.58
CA ASN A 361 -3.38 -45.39 5.19
C ASN A 361 -2.83 -46.40 4.18
N TYR A 362 -1.74 -46.07 3.47
CA TYR A 362 -1.18 -46.86 2.36
C TYR A 362 0.26 -47.31 2.58
N LYS A 363 0.94 -46.94 3.67
CA LYS A 363 2.36 -47.32 3.89
C LYS A 363 2.59 -48.85 3.93
N VAL A 364 1.58 -49.62 4.30
CA VAL A 364 1.60 -51.10 4.30
C VAL A 364 0.94 -51.74 3.08
N ASP A 365 0.41 -50.92 2.17
CA ASP A 365 -0.27 -51.38 0.96
C ASP A 365 0.76 -51.83 -0.10
N SER A 366 0.50 -52.97 -0.73
CA SER A 366 1.43 -53.55 -1.70
C SER A 366 1.64 -52.67 -2.94
N ASP A 367 0.60 -51.98 -3.40
CA ASP A 367 0.69 -51.16 -4.63
C ASP A 367 1.50 -49.90 -4.35
N PHE A 368 1.31 -49.28 -3.17
CA PHE A 368 2.13 -48.16 -2.73
C PHE A 368 3.60 -48.57 -2.57
N GLN A 369 3.90 -49.69 -1.89
CA GLN A 369 5.28 -50.17 -1.72
C GLN A 369 5.96 -50.52 -3.05
N ASN A 370 5.22 -51.15 -3.97
CA ASN A 370 5.70 -51.44 -5.33
C ASN A 370 5.98 -50.16 -6.11
N LEU A 371 5.11 -49.15 -6.00
CA LEU A 371 5.32 -47.85 -6.64
C LEU A 371 6.57 -47.15 -6.08
N ILE A 372 6.72 -47.06 -4.76
CA ILE A 372 7.88 -46.40 -4.16
C ILE A 372 9.18 -47.13 -4.52
N SER A 373 9.21 -48.47 -4.44
CA SER A 373 10.40 -49.27 -4.78
C SER A 373 10.82 -49.13 -6.25
N LYS A 374 9.87 -48.98 -7.18
CA LYS A 374 10.15 -48.74 -8.62
C LYS A 374 10.99 -47.47 -8.85
N TYR A 375 10.85 -46.46 -8.00
CA TYR A 375 11.55 -45.17 -8.12
C TYR A 375 12.66 -44.99 -7.07
N THR A 376 12.83 -45.94 -6.15
CA THR A 376 13.94 -45.94 -5.20
C THR A 376 15.21 -46.40 -5.92
N LYS A 377 16.26 -45.56 -5.91
CA LYS A 377 17.55 -45.87 -6.53
C LYS A 377 18.41 -46.80 -5.68
#